data_AF-A0A8T1V5N9-F1
#
_entry.id   AF-A0A8T1V5N9-F1
#
_cell.length_a   1.000
_cell.length_b   1.000
_cell.length_c   1.000
_cell.angle_alpha   90.00
_cell.angle_beta   90.00
_cell.angle_gamma   90.00
#
_symmetry.space_group_name_H-M   'P 1'
#
loop_
_entity.id
_entity.type
_entity.pdbx_description
1 polymer ?
#
loop_
_entity_poly.entity_id
_entity_poly.type
_entity_poly.pdbx_seq_one_letter_code
_entity_poly.pdbx_strand_id
1 'polypeptide(L)'
;MKTFVALVCAAVAVSAVAGLEDLPVSLCRDATYNSPASRGAMCSGAGASPAGTACPLKGDVAIADCHDYLPSWNGSVCVAPEDAECAIVNGDTKEDHAI
;
A
#
# COMPACT_ATOMS: atom_id res chain seq x y z
N MET A 1 0.90 6.46 61.22
CA MET A 1 1.35 5.42 60.27
C MET A 1 0.88 5.84 58.88
N LYS A 2 1.79 5.85 57.91
CA LYS A 2 1.61 6.47 56.58
C LYS A 2 0.73 5.58 55.69
N THR A 3 -0.29 6.15 55.06
CA THR A 3 -0.92 5.55 53.88
C THR A 3 -0.96 6.60 52.79
N PHE A 4 0.09 6.59 51.97
CA PHE A 4 0.15 7.28 50.69
C PHE A 4 -0.86 6.63 49.76
N VAL A 5 -1.94 7.34 49.44
CA VAL A 5 -2.90 6.91 48.41
C VAL A 5 -2.21 7.13 47.06
N ALA A 6 -1.61 6.06 46.54
CA ALA A 6 -1.03 6.06 45.20
C ALA A 6 -2.17 6.08 44.18
N LEU A 7 -2.31 7.21 43.50
CA LEU A 7 -3.13 7.39 42.30
C LEU A 7 -2.51 6.53 41.19
N VAL A 8 -3.06 5.34 40.95
CA VAL A 8 -2.66 4.49 39.83
C VAL A 8 -3.34 5.03 38.57
N CYS A 9 -2.64 5.90 37.85
CA CYS A 9 -2.99 6.25 36.48
C CYS A 9 -2.76 5.02 35.60
N ALA A 10 -3.82 4.27 35.31
CA ALA A 10 -3.78 3.22 34.30
C ALA A 10 -3.63 3.89 32.92
N ALA A 11 -2.38 4.07 32.47
CA ALA A 11 -2.08 4.46 31.11
C ALA A 11 -2.43 3.28 30.19
N VAL A 12 -3.62 3.32 29.58
CA VAL A 12 -3.97 2.40 28.50
C VAL A 12 -3.12 2.81 27.29
N ALA A 13 -2.02 2.11 27.08
CA ALA A 13 -1.24 2.24 25.86
C ALA A 13 -2.06 1.65 24.71
N VAL A 14 -2.73 2.52 23.95
CA VAL A 14 -3.36 2.15 22.69
C VAL A 14 -2.24 1.94 21.69
N SER A 15 -1.81 0.69 21.51
CA SER A 15 -0.92 0.32 20.42
C SER A 15 -1.67 0.53 19.11
N ALA A 16 -1.27 1.55 18.35
CA ALA A 16 -1.70 1.72 16.97
C ALA A 16 -1.15 0.54 16.17
N VAL A 17 -1.98 -0.48 15.96
CA VAL A 17 -1.74 -1.44 14.90
C VAL A 17 -1.91 -0.65 13.61
N ALA A 18 -0.81 -0.32 12.94
CA ALA A 18 -0.89 0.04 11.54
C ALA A 18 -1.46 -1.20 10.87
N GLY A 19 -2.74 -1.13 10.49
CA GLY A 19 -3.45 -2.23 9.89
C GLY A 19 -2.67 -2.64 8.66
N LEU A 20 -2.24 -3.89 8.64
CA LEU A 20 -1.95 -4.55 7.39
C LEU A 20 -3.35 -4.83 6.80
N GLU A 21 -3.98 -3.79 6.24
CA GLU A 21 -5.17 -3.92 5.40
C GLU A 21 -4.80 -3.97 3.92
N ASP A 22 -5.62 -4.72 3.18
CA ASP A 22 -5.55 -4.78 1.73
C ASP A 22 -5.93 -3.41 1.16
N LEU A 23 -5.08 -2.85 0.31
CA LEU A 23 -5.24 -1.49 -0.15
C LEU A 23 -5.46 -1.43 -1.66
N PRO A 24 -6.50 -0.71 -2.13
CA PRO A 24 -6.70 -0.47 -3.55
C PRO A 24 -5.60 0.48 -4.06
N VAL A 25 -4.88 0.06 -5.10
CA VAL A 25 -3.82 0.82 -5.76
C VAL A 25 -4.22 1.05 -7.21
N SER A 26 -4.47 2.31 -7.58
CA SER A 26 -4.75 2.70 -8.96
C SER A 26 -3.45 2.92 -9.71
N LEU A 27 -3.25 2.17 -10.81
CA LEU A 27 -2.11 2.37 -11.69
C LEU A 27 -2.47 3.35 -12.81
N CYS A 28 -1.55 4.27 -13.13
CA CYS A 28 -1.81 5.26 -14.18
C CYS A 28 -2.09 4.57 -15.52
N ARG A 29 -3.16 5.01 -16.20
CA ARG A 29 -3.60 4.48 -17.51
C ARG A 29 -3.91 2.98 -17.50
N ASP A 30 -4.15 2.42 -16.32
CA ASP A 30 -4.58 1.05 -16.14
C ASP A 30 -5.73 0.99 -15.10
N ALA A 31 -5.96 -0.18 -14.53
CA ALA A 31 -7.02 -0.46 -13.57
C ALA A 31 -6.57 -0.23 -12.11
N THR A 32 -7.52 -0.45 -11.19
CA THR A 32 -7.25 -0.42 -9.74
C THR A 32 -7.08 -1.84 -9.23
N TYR A 33 -5.89 -2.14 -8.69
CA TYR A 33 -5.47 -3.45 -8.20
C TYR A 33 -5.53 -3.54 -6.68
N ASN A 34 -5.56 -4.75 -6.18
CA ASN A 34 -5.62 -5.03 -4.75
C ASN A 34 -4.22 -5.41 -4.24
N SER A 35 -3.67 -4.64 -3.31
CA SER A 35 -2.34 -4.88 -2.74
C SER A 35 -2.45 -5.48 -1.34
N PRO A 36 -2.33 -6.82 -1.19
CA PRO A 36 -2.52 -7.52 0.06
C PRO A 36 -1.48 -7.05 1.05
N ALA A 37 -1.98 -6.78 2.24
CA ALA A 37 -1.20 -6.21 3.30
C ALA A 37 0.00 -7.05 3.72
N SER A 38 -0.02 -8.36 3.47
CA SER A 38 1.13 -9.24 3.69
C SER A 38 2.39 -8.79 2.94
N ARG A 39 2.29 -7.92 1.94
CA ARG A 39 3.42 -7.33 1.20
C ARG A 39 4.08 -6.15 1.92
N GLY A 40 3.48 -5.66 3.00
CA GLY A 40 3.97 -4.53 3.78
C GLY A 40 3.28 -3.22 3.44
N ALA A 41 3.85 -2.12 3.93
CA ALA A 41 3.32 -0.79 3.71
C ALA A 41 3.44 -0.37 2.24
N MET A 42 2.41 0.31 1.72
CA MET A 42 2.37 0.79 0.34
C MET A 42 3.51 1.74 0.03
N CYS A 43 3.97 1.73 -1.23
CA CYS A 43 4.92 2.68 -1.76
C CYS A 43 4.43 4.11 -1.52
N SER A 44 5.03 4.78 -0.55
CA SER A 44 4.60 6.10 -0.11
C SER A 44 5.68 6.76 0.73
N GLY A 45 5.61 8.08 0.84
CA GLY A 45 6.59 8.88 1.58
C GLY A 45 7.41 9.80 0.66
N ALA A 46 8.37 10.49 1.28
CA ALA A 46 9.28 11.41 0.62
C ALA A 46 10.67 11.26 1.23
N GLY A 47 11.71 11.58 0.46
CA GLY A 47 13.10 11.37 0.87
C GLY A 47 13.59 9.93 0.64
N ALA A 48 14.86 9.70 0.99
CA ALA A 48 15.57 8.44 0.76
C ALA A 48 15.10 7.23 1.59
N SER A 49 14.10 7.40 2.45
CA SER A 49 13.53 6.33 3.27
C SER A 49 12.01 6.40 3.18
N PRO A 50 11.37 5.64 2.27
CA PRO A 50 9.93 5.65 2.16
C PRO A 50 9.24 5.03 3.37
N ALA A 51 7.96 5.37 3.54
CA ALA A 51 7.07 4.74 4.53
C ALA A 51 6.73 3.29 4.17
N GLY A 52 6.87 2.92 2.89
CA GLY A 52 6.68 1.57 2.39
C GLY A 52 7.21 1.39 0.98
N THR A 53 7.30 0.14 0.53
CA THR A 53 7.80 -0.22 -0.81
C THR A 53 6.91 -1.26 -1.50
N ALA A 54 5.74 -1.57 -0.92
CA ALA A 54 4.83 -2.54 -1.50
C ALA A 54 4.09 -1.93 -2.70
N CYS A 55 4.07 -2.66 -3.81
CA CYS A 55 3.34 -2.34 -5.03
C CYS A 55 2.53 -3.57 -5.51
N PRO A 56 1.55 -3.37 -6.40
CA PRO A 56 0.93 -4.46 -7.16
C PRO A 56 1.99 -5.27 -7.92
N LEU A 57 1.79 -6.59 -7.98
CA LEU A 57 2.69 -7.51 -8.66
C LEU A 57 2.02 -8.07 -9.90
N LYS A 58 2.83 -8.59 -10.81
CA LYS A 58 2.35 -9.31 -11.99
C LYS A 58 1.39 -10.41 -11.59
N GLY A 59 0.26 -10.48 -12.29
CA GLY A 59 -0.77 -11.48 -12.00
C GLY A 59 -1.83 -11.01 -11.01
N ASP A 60 -1.67 -9.85 -10.36
CA ASP A 60 -2.73 -9.26 -9.57
C ASP A 60 -3.94 -8.94 -10.44
N VAL A 61 -5.13 -9.25 -9.93
CA VAL A 61 -6.39 -9.01 -10.62
C VAL A 61 -6.96 -7.68 -10.16
N ALA A 62 -7.37 -6.85 -11.13
CA ALA A 62 -8.01 -5.59 -10.82
C ALA A 62 -9.36 -5.78 -10.11
N ILE A 63 -9.63 -4.92 -9.14
CA ILE A 63 -10.87 -4.87 -8.36
C ILE A 63 -11.80 -3.75 -8.81
N ALA A 64 -11.29 -2.76 -9.56
CA ALA A 64 -12.07 -1.66 -10.13
C ALA A 64 -11.40 -1.08 -11.38
N ASP A 65 -12.15 -0.23 -12.10
CA ASP A 65 -11.69 0.55 -13.26
C ASP A 65 -11.12 -0.29 -14.42
N CYS A 66 -11.52 -1.55 -14.51
CA CYS A 66 -11.09 -2.46 -15.56
C CYS A 66 -11.96 -2.31 -16.82
N HIS A 67 -11.32 -2.01 -17.95
CA HIS A 67 -11.97 -1.83 -19.24
C HIS A 67 -11.20 -2.58 -20.35
N ASP A 68 -11.92 -2.93 -21.43
CA ASP A 68 -11.40 -3.74 -22.54
C ASP A 68 -10.30 -3.07 -23.38
N TYR A 69 -10.24 -1.74 -23.35
CA TYR A 69 -9.21 -0.96 -24.01
C TYR A 69 -7.91 -0.85 -23.20
N LEU A 70 -7.87 -1.35 -21.97
CA LEU A 70 -6.68 -1.26 -21.11
C LEU A 70 -5.62 -2.28 -21.52
N PRO A 71 -4.32 -1.94 -21.39
CA PRO A 71 -3.22 -2.87 -21.72
C PRO A 71 -3.24 -4.17 -20.92
N SER A 72 -3.77 -4.14 -19.70
CA SER A 72 -3.88 -5.28 -18.78
C SER A 72 -5.06 -6.21 -19.07
N TRP A 73 -5.96 -5.83 -19.99
CA TRP A 73 -7.15 -6.61 -20.31
C TRP A 73 -6.79 -7.89 -21.07
N ASN A 74 -7.14 -9.04 -20.49
CA ASN A 74 -6.85 -10.35 -21.10
C ASN A 74 -8.02 -10.95 -21.91
N GLY A 75 -9.07 -10.15 -22.18
CA GLY A 75 -10.32 -10.63 -22.79
C GLY A 75 -11.45 -10.90 -21.80
N SER A 76 -11.20 -10.85 -20.49
CA SER A 76 -12.22 -11.06 -19.46
C SER A 76 -12.02 -10.24 -18.17
N VAL A 77 -10.78 -10.08 -17.74
CA VAL A 77 -10.39 -9.31 -16.56
C VAL A 77 -9.08 -8.58 -16.82
N CYS A 78 -8.79 -7.56 -16.02
CA CYS A 78 -7.52 -6.86 -16.04
C CYS A 78 -6.55 -7.55 -15.09
N VAL A 79 -5.40 -7.94 -15.61
CA VAL A 79 -4.34 -8.61 -14.86
C VAL A 79 -3.05 -7.83 -15.05
N ALA A 80 -2.39 -7.49 -13.95
CA ALA A 80 -1.14 -6.74 -13.99
C ALA A 80 -0.13 -7.48 -14.88
N PRO A 81 0.36 -6.86 -15.96
CA PRO A 81 1.23 -7.53 -16.94
C PRO A 81 2.67 -7.70 -16.46
N GLU A 82 3.09 -6.84 -15.51
CA GLU A 82 4.43 -6.76 -14.94
C GLU A 82 4.38 -6.38 -13.45
N ASP A 83 5.50 -6.55 -12.76
CA ASP A 83 5.65 -6.14 -11.37
C ASP A 83 5.84 -4.62 -11.32
N ALA A 84 5.07 -3.93 -10.48
CA ALA A 84 5.32 -2.52 -10.23
C ALA A 84 6.48 -2.38 -9.23
N GLU A 85 7.37 -1.42 -9.48
CA GLU A 85 8.50 -1.12 -8.61
C GLU A 85 8.22 0.19 -7.85
N CYS A 86 8.82 0.31 -6.65
CA CYS A 86 8.79 1.52 -5.86
C CYS A 86 10.17 2.17 -5.89
N ALA A 87 10.35 3.17 -6.75
CA ALA A 87 11.61 3.87 -6.91
C ALA A 87 11.64 5.22 -6.20
N ILE A 88 12.86 5.67 -5.89
CA ILE A 88 13.12 7.05 -5.49
C ILE A 88 13.41 7.86 -6.75
N VAL A 89 12.48 8.74 -7.12
CA VAL A 89 12.62 9.67 -8.23
C VAL A 89 12.87 11.07 -7.67
N ASN A 90 14.06 11.62 -7.95
CA ASN A 90 14.43 12.99 -7.58
C ASN A 90 14.32 13.32 -6.08
N GLY A 91 14.51 12.32 -5.22
CA GLY A 91 14.41 12.46 -3.77
C GLY A 91 13.01 12.20 -3.20
N ASP A 92 12.02 11.89 -4.04
CA ASP A 92 10.69 11.47 -3.60
C ASP A 92 10.42 10.02 -3.99
N THR A 93 9.68 9.28 -3.17
CA THR A 93 9.25 7.93 -3.54
C THR A 93 8.09 8.00 -4.52
N LYS A 94 8.15 7.20 -5.58
CA LYS A 94 7.16 7.11 -6.66
C LYS A 94 7.14 5.68 -7.17
N GLU A 95 5.96 5.18 -7.51
CA GLU A 95 5.81 3.95 -8.28
C GLU A 95 6.30 4.20 -9.71
N ASP A 96 7.40 3.55 -10.08
CA ASP A 96 7.90 3.51 -11.44
C ASP A 96 7.26 2.31 -12.17
N HIS A 97 6.78 2.57 -13.39
CA HIS A 97 5.90 1.73 -14.25
C HIS A 97 4.40 2.06 -14.26
N ALA A 98 4.02 3.28 -13.85
CA ALA A 98 2.73 3.85 -14.20
C ALA A 98 2.87 4.76 -15.46
N ILE A 99 3.25 4.19 -16.61
CA ILE A 99 3.31 4.92 -17.90
C ILE A 99 2.09 4.59 -18.77
#